data_AF-A0A970HGM5-F1
#
_entry.id   AF-A0A970HGM5-F1
#
_cell.length_a   1.000
_cell.length_b   1.000
_cell.length_c   1.000
_cell.angle_alpha   90.00
_cell.angle_beta   90.00
_cell.angle_gamma   90.00
#
_symmetry.space_group_name_H-M   'P 1'
#
loop_
_entity.id
_entity.type
_entity.pdbx_description
1 polymer ?
#
loop_
_entity_poly.entity_id
_entity_poly.type
_entity_poly.pdbx_seq_one_letter_code
_entity_poly.pdbx_strand_id
1 'polypeptide(L)' 'MSREIVNWLAEHLDAGQILFILGAGLGSYWIDGRILQAQGFFREARLARKIGLAYILGGILLWLVVRFLLWFT' A
#
# COMPACT_ATOMS: atom_id res chain seq x y z
N MET A 1 -3.01 -9.51 -24.36
CA MET A 1 -1.86 -9.05 -23.56
C MET A 1 -2.20 -7.92 -22.59
N SER A 2 -2.46 -6.67 -23.01
CA SER A 2 -2.75 -5.58 -22.05
C SER A 2 -4.01 -5.83 -21.22
N ARG A 3 -5.09 -6.31 -21.85
CA ARG A 3 -6.35 -6.65 -21.16
C ARG A 3 -6.23 -7.81 -20.16
N GLU A 4 -5.41 -8.82 -20.48
CA GLU A 4 -5.14 -9.94 -19.58
C GLU A 4 -4.39 -9.50 -18.33
N ILE A 5 -3.41 -8.59 -18.48
CA ILE A 5 -2.66 -8.01 -17.35
C ILE A 5 -3.60 -7.19 -16.45
N VAL A 6 -4.48 -6.36 -17.04
CA VAL A 6 -5.44 -5.56 -16.27
C VAL A 6 -6.43 -6.46 -15.52
N ASN A 7 -6.94 -7.52 -16.15
CA ASN A 7 -7.85 -8.47 -15.51
C ASN A 7 -7.15 -9.24 -14.38
N TRP A 8 -5.94 -9.73 -14.61
CA TRP A 8 -5.14 -10.39 -13.58
C TRP A 8 -4.90 -9.46 -12.38
N LEU A 9 -4.54 -8.21 -12.63
CA LEU A 9 -4.38 -7.19 -11.59
C LEU A 9 -5.68 -6.94 -10.83
N ALA A 10 -6.83 -6.89 -11.52
CA ALA A 10 -8.12 -6.67 -10.88
C ALA A 10 -8.55 -7.83 -9.97
N GLU A 11 -8.22 -9.07 -10.35
CA GLU A 11 -8.47 -10.26 -9.53
C GLU A 11 -7.58 -10.29 -8.28
N HIS A 12 -6.32 -9.85 -8.40
CA HIS A 12 -5.35 -9.89 -7.30
C HIS A 12 -5.35 -8.63 -6.43
N LEU A 13 -5.88 -7.50 -6.91
CA LEU A 13 -6.11 -6.26 -6.14
C LEU A 13 -7.58 -6.11 -5.77
N ASP A 14 -8.13 -7.19 -5.22
CA ASP A 14 -9.47 -7.16 -4.65
C ASP A 14 -9.51 -6.28 -3.37
N ALA A 15 -10.72 -6.10 -2.83
CA ALA A 15 -10.90 -5.27 -1.64
C ALA A 15 -10.12 -5.81 -0.43
N GLY A 16 -9.95 -7.14 -0.32
CA GLY A 16 -9.23 -7.78 0.78
C GLY A 16 -7.73 -7.47 0.73
N GLN A 17 -7.11 -7.61 -0.44
CA GLN A 17 -5.71 -7.25 -0.68
C GLN A 17 -5.44 -5.78 -0.41
N ILE A 18 -6.30 -4.88 -0.87
CA ILE A 18 -6.14 -3.44 -0.59
C ILE A 18 -6.25 -3.16 0.90
N LEU A 19 -7.23 -3.73 1.60
CA LEU A 19 -7.34 -3.57 3.05
C LEU A 19 -6.11 -4.10 3.78
N PHE A 20 -5.54 -5.22 3.34
CA PHE A 20 -4.30 -5.76 3.88
C PHE A 20 -3.12 -4.80 3.66
N ILE A 21 -2.94 -4.28 2.44
CA ILE A 21 -1.88 -3.31 2.11
C ILE A 21 -2.03 -2.04 2.95
N LEU A 22 -3.25 -1.53 3.09
CA LEU A 22 -3.54 -0.37 3.92
C LEU A 22 -3.25 -0.65 5.39
N GLY A 23 -3.66 -1.80 5.91
CA GLY A 23 -3.39 -2.24 7.28
C GLY A 23 -1.89 -2.34 7.56
N ALA A 24 -1.13 -2.98 6.66
CA ALA A 24 0.32 -3.07 6.75
C ALA A 24 0.98 -1.68 6.70
N GLY A 25 0.50 -0.80 5.83
CA GLY A 25 0.99 0.58 5.73
C GLY A 25 0.73 1.39 7.00
N LEU A 26 -0.47 1.29 7.58
CA LEU A 26 -0.82 1.92 8.86
C LEU A 26 0.01 1.35 10.02
N GLY A 27 0.22 0.03 10.04
CA GLY A 27 1.07 -0.65 11.01
C GLY A 27 2.50 -0.12 10.95
N SER A 28 3.10 -0.06 9.77
CA SER A 28 4.46 0.46 9.62
C SER A 28 4.57 1.95 9.98
N TYR A 29 3.54 2.74 9.65
CA TYR A 29 3.52 4.16 9.99
C TYR A 29 3.41 4.42 11.49
N TRP A 30 2.43 3.80 12.15
CA TRP A 30 2.11 4.09 13.54
C TRP A 30 2.79 3.15 14.53
N ILE A 31 2.74 1.84 14.30
CA ILE A 31 3.26 0.84 15.25
C ILE A 31 4.78 0.84 15.17
N ASP A 32 5.36 0.47 14.02
CA ASP A 32 6.82 0.38 13.85
C ASP A 32 7.48 1.74 14.06
N GLY A 33 6.88 2.79 13.47
CA GLY A 33 7.33 4.16 13.62
C GLY A 33 7.29 4.70 15.06
N ARG A 34 6.45 4.16 15.96
CA ARG A 34 6.48 4.52 17.40
C ARG A 34 7.44 3.64 18.18
N ILE A 35 7.46 2.33 17.92
CA ILE A 35 8.35 1.38 18.59
C ILE A 35 9.83 1.77 18.36
N LEU A 36 10.21 2.02 17.11
CA LEU A 36 11.58 2.44 16.76
C LEU A 36 11.93 3.79 17.39
N GLN A 37 10.99 4.73 17.44
CA GLN A 37 11.22 6.02 18.08
C GLN A 37 11.42 5.87 19.60
N ALA A 38 10.62 5.02 20.26
CA ALA A 38 10.74 4.74 21.69
C ALA A 38 12.07 4.06 22.05
N GLN A 39 12.65 3.30 21.12
CA GLN A 39 13.96 2.66 21.26
C GLN A 39 15.15 3.57 20.90
N GLY A 40 14.90 4.82 20.48
CA GLY A 40 15.95 5.78 20.08
C GLY A 40 16.41 5.67 18.62
N PHE A 41 15.80 4.78 17.82
CA PHE A 41 16.07 4.60 16.40
C PHE A 41 15.29 5.61 15.55
N PHE A 42 15.62 6.90 15.70
CA PHE A 42 14.86 8.00 15.06
C PHE A 42 14.91 7.99 13.52
N ARG A 43 16.01 7.52 12.92
CA ARG A 43 16.15 7.48 11.45
C ARG A 43 15.29 6.37 10.85
N GLU A 44 15.33 5.20 11.48
CA GLU A 44 14.58 4.01 11.14
C GLU A 44 13.09 4.25 11.36
N ALA A 45 12.70 4.91 12.46
CA ALA A 45 11.33 5.32 12.69
C ALA A 45 10.78 6.23 11.58
N ARG A 46 11.62 7.14 11.05
CA ARG A 46 11.25 8.00 9.92
C ARG A 46 11.14 7.21 8.63
N LEU A 47 12.01 6.22 8.41
CA LEU A 47 11.93 5.31 7.26
C LEU A 47 10.68 4.45 7.31
N ALA A 48 10.36 3.85 8.46
CA ALA A 48 9.14 3.06 8.66
C ALA A 48 7.88 3.88 8.34
N ARG A 49 7.82 5.15 8.78
CA ARG A 49 6.75 6.07 8.40
C ARG A 49 6.68 6.33 6.90
N LYS A 50 7.82 6.54 6.24
CA LYS A 50 7.83 6.74 4.78
C LYS A 50 7.37 5.49 4.03
N ILE A 51 7.80 4.31 4.48
CA ILE A 51 7.38 3.01 3.92
C ILE A 51 5.88 2.82 4.12
N GLY A 52 5.37 3.07 5.32
CA GLY A 52 3.93 3.01 5.62
C GLY A 52 3.11 3.94 4.73
N LEU A 53 3.55 5.19 4.54
CA LEU A 53 2.92 6.12 3.60
C LEU A 53 2.97 5.63 2.15
N ALA A 54 4.10 5.03 1.73
CA ALA A 54 4.23 4.47 0.39
C ALA A 54 3.26 3.31 0.14
N TYR A 55 3.05 2.43 1.13
CA TYR A 55 2.03 1.38 1.05
C TYR A 55 0.61 1.95 0.96
N ILE A 56 0.29 2.95 1.78
CA ILE A 56 -1.04 3.56 1.79
C ILE A 56 -1.32 4.26 0.46
N LEU A 57 -0.46 5.21 0.08
CA LEU A 57 -0.65 6.01 -1.13
C LEU A 57 -0.50 5.16 -2.40
N GLY A 58 0.51 4.29 -2.44
CA GLY A 58 0.77 3.39 -3.56
C GLY A 58 -0.35 2.38 -3.76
N GLY A 59 -0.85 1.77 -2.68
CA GLY A 59 -1.98 0.84 -2.74
C GLY A 59 -3.25 1.50 -3.27
N ILE A 60 -3.61 2.69 -2.75
CA ILE A 60 -4.79 3.45 -3.23
C ILE A 60 -4.62 3.84 -4.69
N LEU A 61 -3.45 4.39 -5.06
CA LEU A 61 -3.20 4.84 -6.42
C LEU A 61 -3.27 3.68 -7.41
N LEU A 62 -2.62 2.55 -7.09
CA LEU A 62 -2.64 1.36 -7.94
C LEU A 62 -4.06 0.82 -8.11
N TRP A 63 -4.85 0.77 -7.03
CA TRP A 63 -6.24 0.35 -7.09
C TRP A 63 -7.08 1.25 -8.01
N LEU A 64 -6.94 2.58 -7.86
CA LEU A 64 -7.64 3.54 -8.72
C LEU A 64 -7.24 3.38 -10.18
N VAL A 65 -5.95 3.20 -10.47
CA VAL A 65 -5.45 2.98 -11.84
C VAL A 65 -6.05 1.70 -12.43
N VAL A 66 -6.06 0.59 -11.68
CA VAL A 66 -6.63 -0.68 -12.17
C VAL A 66 -8.14 -0.54 -12.43
N ARG A 67 -8.88 0.09 -11.53
CA ARG A 67 -10.33 0.36 -11.72
C ARG A 67 -10.60 1.29 -12.89
N PHE A 68 -9.78 2.32 -13.06
CA PHE A 68 -9.85 3.22 -14.21
C PHE A 68 -9.60 2.45 -15.52
N LEU A 69 -8.54 1.64 -15.58
CA LEU A 69 -8.24 0.86 -16.79
C LEU A 69 -9.35 -0.13 -17.14
N LEU A 70 -9.93 -0.81 -16.15
CA LEU A 70 -11.08 -1.71 -16.35
C LEU A 70 -12.29 -1.00 -16.95
N TRP A 71 -12.53 0.27 -16.59
CA TRP A 71 -13.65 1.05 -17.14
C TRP A 71 -13.54 1.24 -18.66
N PHE A 72 -12.32 1.40 -19.19
CA PHE A 72 -12.08 1.68 -20.61
C PHE A 72 -11.83 0.43 -21.46
N THR A 73 -11.73 -0.76 -20.85
CA THR A 73 -11.48 -2.02 -21.56
C THR A 73 -12.72 -2.88 -21.68
#